data_AF-A0A920QUB7-F1
#
_entry.id   AF-A0A920QUB7-F1
#
_cell.length_a   1.000
_cell.length_b   1.000
_cell.length_c   1.000
_cell.angle_alpha   90.00
_cell.angle_beta   90.00
_cell.angle_gamma   90.00
#
_symmetry.space_group_name_H-M   'P 1'
#
loop_
_entity.id
_entity.type
_entity.pdbx_description
1 polymer ?
#
loop_
_entity_poly.entity_id
_entity_poly.type
_entity_poly.pdbx_seq_one_letter_code
_entity_poly.pdbx_strand_id
1 'polypeptide(L)'
;MCCQIRKVDPMKQILLDNDAWITGIRRSQTITRNILNKIQKDTSYDKDKIKIKPLADWTYEQVWEYIKEKKFHTTNCMIKAIQV
;
A
#
# COMPACT_ATOMS: atom_id res chain seq x y z
N MET A 1 -0.08 10.08 -18.92
CA MET A 1 1.34 9.75 -19.20
C MET A 1 2.27 9.96 -18.00
N CYS A 2 2.08 10.97 -17.15
CA CYS A 2 2.99 11.25 -16.01
C CYS A 2 3.18 10.10 -15.00
N CYS A 3 2.11 9.39 -14.62
CA CYS A 3 2.19 8.28 -13.67
C CYS A 3 2.98 7.09 -14.21
N GLN A 4 2.96 6.86 -15.52
CA GLN A 4 3.71 5.76 -16.12
C GLN A 4 5.20 5.97 -15.89
N ILE A 5 5.69 7.13 -16.30
CA ILE A 5 7.11 7.52 -16.24
C ILE A 5 7.60 7.64 -14.79
N ARG A 6 6.81 8.24 -13.89
CA ARG A 6 7.29 8.58 -12.53
C ARG A 6 6.99 7.53 -11.46
N LYS A 7 6.10 6.59 -11.73
CA LYS A 7 5.65 5.63 -10.72
C LYS A 7 5.75 4.20 -11.24
N VAL A 8 5.17 3.91 -12.40
CA VAL A 8 5.05 2.53 -12.88
C VAL A 8 6.39 2.00 -13.36
N ASP A 9 7.06 2.71 -14.27
CA ASP A 9 8.34 2.29 -14.86
C ASP A 9 9.47 2.13 -13.82
N PRO A 10 9.71 3.09 -12.90
CA PRO A 10 10.73 2.90 -11.88
C PRO A 10 10.40 1.76 -10.90
N MET A 11 9.13 1.57 -10.58
CA MET A 11 8.72 0.47 -9.71
C MET A 11 8.89 -0.89 -10.40
N LYS A 12 8.62 -0.98 -11.71
CA LYS A 12 8.89 -2.17 -12.51
C LYS A 12 10.36 -2.57 -12.43
N GLN A 13 11.28 -1.63 -12.60
CA GLN A 13 12.72 -1.88 -12.54
C GLN A 13 13.14 -2.49 -11.20
N ILE A 14 12.70 -1.91 -10.08
CA ILE A 14 13.02 -2.41 -8.74
C ILE A 14 12.41 -3.80 -8.48
N LEU A 15 11.21 -4.06 -9.01
CA LEU A 15 10.53 -5.34 -8.84
C LEU A 15 11.17 -6.47 -9.64
N LEU A 16 12.00 -6.20 -10.65
CA LEU A 16 12.66 -7.27 -11.42
C LEU A 16 13.55 -8.17 -10.54
N ASP A 17 14.18 -7.57 -9.53
CA ASP A 17 15.16 -8.21 -8.63
C ASP A 17 14.54 -8.75 -7.33
N ASN A 18 13.24 -8.54 -7.09
CA ASN A 18 12.56 -8.92 -5.84
C ASN A 18 11.38 -9.84 -6.12
N ASP A 19 11.23 -10.96 -5.39
CA ASP A 19 10.15 -11.94 -5.65
C ASP A 19 8.78 -11.49 -5.13
N ALA A 20 8.78 -10.67 -4.08
CA ALA A 20 7.57 -10.18 -3.44
C ALA A 20 7.73 -8.73 -2.97
N TRP A 21 6.60 -8.04 -2.81
CA TRP A 21 6.57 -6.69 -2.29
C TRP A 21 5.36 -6.47 -1.38
N ILE A 22 5.56 -5.61 -0.39
CA ILE A 22 4.58 -5.30 0.64
C ILE A 22 3.90 -3.97 0.31
N THR A 23 2.58 -3.90 0.46
CA THR A 23 1.83 -2.65 0.30
C THR A 23 0.91 -2.40 1.49
N GLY A 24 0.74 -1.13 1.86
CA GLY A 24 -0.17 -0.70 2.92
C GLY A 24 -1.63 -0.53 2.48
N ILE A 25 -2.06 -1.20 1.41
CA ILE A 25 -3.45 -1.11 0.92
C ILE A 25 -4.37 -1.81 1.89
N ARG A 26 -5.48 -1.14 2.24
CA ARG A 26 -6.50 -1.65 3.17
C ARG A 26 -7.85 -1.77 2.48
N ARG A 27 -8.71 -2.69 2.93
CA ARG A 27 -10.08 -2.80 2.40
C ARG A 27 -10.90 -1.54 2.67
N SER A 28 -10.70 -0.95 3.84
CA SER A 28 -11.36 0.28 4.31
C SER A 28 -11.04 1.54 3.50
N GLN A 29 -10.03 1.53 2.60
CA GLN A 29 -9.63 2.75 1.87
C GLN A 29 -10.61 3.18 0.79
N THR A 30 -11.31 2.25 0.14
CA THR A 30 -12.24 2.54 -0.96
C THR A 30 -13.24 1.41 -1.08
N ILE A 31 -14.50 1.74 -1.41
CA ILE A 31 -15.61 0.77 -1.54
C ILE A 31 -15.26 -0.40 -2.48
N THR A 32 -14.54 -0.12 -3.58
CA THR A 32 -14.14 -1.11 -4.59
C THR A 32 -13.07 -2.10 -4.10
N ARG A 33 -12.48 -1.91 -2.91
CA ARG A 33 -11.39 -2.76 -2.36
C ARG A 33 -11.86 -3.74 -1.29
N ASN A 34 -13.16 -3.91 -1.09
CA ASN A 34 -13.70 -4.84 -0.08
C ASN A 34 -13.31 -6.32 -0.31
N ILE A 35 -13.09 -6.74 -1.56
CA ILE A 35 -12.79 -8.15 -1.91
C ILE A 35 -11.28 -8.38 -2.08
N LEU A 36 -10.46 -7.48 -1.52
CA LEU A 36 -9.01 -7.52 -1.70
C LEU A 36 -8.38 -8.68 -0.91
N ASN A 37 -7.65 -9.55 -1.61
CA ASN A 37 -6.90 -10.64 -0.97
C ASN A 37 -5.61 -10.12 -0.32
N LYS A 38 -5.26 -10.69 0.85
CA LYS A 38 -4.05 -10.40 1.61
C LYS A 38 -2.77 -10.73 0.82
N ILE A 39 -2.80 -11.84 0.11
CA ILE A 39 -1.72 -12.30 -0.77
C ILE A 39 -2.33 -12.44 -2.15
N GLN A 40 -1.67 -11.87 -3.15
CA GLN A 40 -2.12 -11.91 -4.53
C GLN A 40 -0.91 -12.01 -5.44
N LYS A 41 -0.98 -12.89 -6.46
CA LYS A 41 0.00 -12.86 -7.57
C LYS A 41 -0.31 -11.67 -8.47
N ASP A 42 0.70 -10.86 -8.74
CA ASP A 42 0.62 -9.70 -9.62
C ASP A 42 1.17 -10.08 -10.99
N THR A 43 0.27 -10.29 -11.94
CA THR A 43 0.58 -10.61 -13.35
C THR A 43 0.78 -9.35 -14.19
N SER A 44 0.68 -8.15 -13.60
CA SER A 44 0.87 -6.88 -14.31
C SER A 44 2.34 -6.61 -14.66
N TYR A 45 3.24 -7.47 -14.18
CA TYR A 45 4.67 -7.41 -14.37
C TYR A 45 5.12 -8.71 -15.07
N ASP A 46 6.17 -8.65 -15.89
CA ASP A 46 6.68 -9.77 -16.72
C ASP A 46 7.09 -11.03 -15.93
N LYS A 47 7.02 -10.99 -14.60
CA LYS A 47 7.31 -12.08 -13.68
C LYS A 47 6.17 -12.18 -12.67
N ASP A 48 5.78 -13.40 -12.30
CA ASP A 48 4.76 -13.70 -11.26
C ASP A 48 5.19 -13.20 -9.87
N LYS A 49 5.11 -11.89 -9.63
CA LYS A 49 5.52 -11.29 -8.35
C LYS A 49 4.41 -11.42 -7.33
N ILE A 50 4.77 -11.62 -6.06
CA ILE A 50 3.80 -11.77 -4.98
C ILE A 50 3.57 -10.41 -4.31
N LYS A 51 2.31 -9.99 -4.27
CA LYS A 51 1.88 -8.77 -3.59
C LYS A 51 1.26 -9.10 -2.24
N ILE A 52 1.88 -8.59 -1.18
CA ILE A 52 1.50 -8.86 0.21
C ILE A 52 0.90 -7.59 0.83
N LYS A 53 -0.22 -7.75 1.54
CA LYS A 53 -1.01 -6.66 2.11
C LYS A 53 -1.31 -6.95 3.59
N PRO A 54 -0.34 -6.75 4.49
CA PRO A 54 -0.47 -7.14 5.90
C PRO A 54 -1.58 -6.36 6.61
N LEU A 55 -1.83 -5.11 6.19
CA LEU A 55 -2.85 -4.24 6.77
C LEU A 55 -4.22 -4.36 6.07
N ALA A 56 -4.46 -5.39 5.27
CA ALA A 56 -5.70 -5.50 4.49
C ALA A 56 -6.97 -5.45 5.36
N ASP A 57 -6.92 -6.02 6.57
CA ASP A 57 -8.03 -6.09 7.52
C ASP A 57 -8.13 -4.85 8.42
N TRP A 58 -7.10 -3.99 8.42
CA TRP A 58 -7.03 -2.91 9.39
C TRP A 58 -7.93 -1.75 8.98
N THR A 59 -8.61 -1.16 9.96
CA THR A 59 -9.32 0.10 9.78
C THR A 59 -8.33 1.27 9.81
N TYR A 60 -8.83 2.44 9.44
CA TYR A 60 -8.05 3.67 9.54
C TYR A 60 -7.66 3.96 10.99
N GLU A 61 -8.61 3.80 11.91
CA GLU A 61 -8.48 4.07 13.35
C GLU A 61 -7.43 3.16 13.99
N GLN A 62 -7.47 1.85 13.67
CA GLN A 62 -6.50 0.87 14.19
C GLN A 62 -5.06 1.21 13.80
N VAL A 63 -4.85 1.69 12.57
CA VAL A 63 -3.50 2.11 12.13
C VAL A 63 -3.03 3.32 12.91
N TRP A 64 -3.91 4.29 13.18
CA TRP A 64 -3.55 5.48 13.94
C TRP A 64 -3.34 5.22 15.43
N GLU A 65 -4.16 4.35 16.01
CA GLU A 65 -3.98 3.90 17.38
C GLU A 65 -2.62 3.23 17.54
N TYR A 66 -2.27 2.32 16.63
CA TYR A 66 -0.95 1.67 16.62
C TYR A 66 0.20 2.66 16.46
N ILE A 67 0.06 3.66 15.58
CA ILE A 67 1.06 4.71 15.40
C ILE A 67 1.26 5.54 16.68
N LYS A 68 0.17 5.92 17.34
CA LYS A 68 0.19 6.69 18.60
C LYS A 68 0.78 5.88 19.73
N GLU A 69 0.37 4.62 19.88
CA GLU A 69 0.85 3.71 20.92
C GLU A 69 2.37 3.48 20.80
N LYS A 70 2.86 3.23 19.57
CA LYS A 70 4.29 3.00 19.31
C LYS A 70 5.13 4.27 19.16
N LYS A 71 4.51 5.46 19.29
CA LYS A 71 5.16 6.78 19.20
C LYS A 71 5.98 6.96 17.91
N PHE A 72 5.49 6.44 16.78
CA PHE A 72 6.16 6.69 15.50
C PHE A 72 6.10 8.18 15.15
N HIS A 73 7.22 8.74 14.71
CA HIS A 73 7.28 10.14 14.28
C HIS A 73 6.43 10.32 13.03
N THR A 74 5.28 10.98 13.17
CA THR A 74 4.43 11.36 12.04
C THR A 74 4.61 12.84 11.73
N THR A 75 4.91 13.15 10.47
CA THR A 75 5.06 14.54 10.01
C THR A 75 3.67 15.16 9.84
N ASN A 76 3.52 16.44 10.23
CA ASN A 76 2.24 17.19 10.25
C ASN A 76 1.40 17.14 8.95
N CYS A 77 1.99 16.87 7.79
CA CYS A 77 1.25 16.71 6.52
C CYS A 77 0.28 15.52 6.53
N MET A 78 0.56 14.45 7.28
CA MET A 78 -0.37 13.31 7.37
C MET A 78 -1.61 13.60 8.24
N ILE A 79 -1.56 14.64 9.07
CA ILE A 79 -2.66 15.02 9.97
C ILE A 79 -3.71 15.87 9.24
N LYS A 80 -3.28 16.76 8.32
CA LYS A 80 -4.18 17.69 7.63
C LYS A 80 -4.86 17.14 6.38
N ALA A 81 -4.35 16.08 5.76
CA ALA A 81 -4.93 15.52 4.53
C ALA A 81 -6.26 14.74 4.74
N ILE A 82 -6.81 14.75 5.97
CA ILE A 82 -7.92 13.88 6.40
C ILE A 82 -9.04 14.67 7.11
N GLN A 83 -8.97 16.01 7.09
CA GLN A 83 -10.06 16.90 7.54
C GLN A 83 -10.69 17.72 6.42
N VAL A 84 -10.42 17.42 5.15
CA VAL A 84 -11.10 18.04 4.00
C VAL A 84 -11.54 16.97 3.02
#